data_AF-A0ABC8KR27-F1
#
_entry.id   AF-A0ABC8KR27-F1
#
_cell.length_a   1.000
_cell.length_b   1.000
_cell.length_c   1.000
_cell.angle_alpha   90.00
_cell.angle_beta   90.00
_cell.angle_gamma   90.00
#
_symmetry.space_group_name_H-M   'P 1'
#
loop_
_entity.id
_entity.type
_entity.pdbx_description
1 polymer ?
#
loop_
_entity_poly.entity_id
_entity_poly.type
_entity_poly.pdbx_seq_one_letter_code
_entity_poly.pdbx_strand_id
1 'polypeptide(L)'
;MAGNKDLKMKGQLIEEKEETVKEAYQRAVVAKYNAEVEVYCIAGKLKLFEELFNDGVMNHVKDKLEKELALAHARLSDVKVPNLDWEKLGEPQMWR
;
A
#
# COMPACT_ATOMS: atom_id res chain seq x y z
N MET A 1 39.93 -2.03 27.30
CA MET A 1 39.04 -2.99 26.60
C MET A 1 37.67 -2.36 26.31
N ALA A 2 37.62 -1.30 25.48
CA ALA A 2 36.38 -0.55 25.21
C ALA A 2 35.60 -1.03 23.96
N GLY A 3 36.27 -1.70 23.01
CA GLY A 3 35.70 -1.98 21.69
C GLY A 3 34.50 -2.93 21.62
N ASN A 4 34.21 -3.71 22.66
CA ASN A 4 33.16 -4.74 22.60
C ASN A 4 31.74 -4.21 22.91
N LYS A 5 31.62 -3.09 23.64
CA LYS A 5 30.32 -2.45 23.92
C LYS A 5 29.82 -1.63 22.75
N ASP A 6 30.73 -0.93 22.06
CA ASP A 6 30.41 -0.09 20.91
C ASP A 6 29.95 -0.91 19.70
N LEU A 7 30.53 -2.10 19.50
CA LEU A 7 30.11 -3.03 18.44
C LEU A 7 28.71 -3.60 18.70
N LYS A 8 28.39 -3.94 19.96
CA LYS A 8 27.08 -4.47 20.35
C LYS A 8 25.97 -3.43 20.19
N MET A 9 26.21 -2.19 20.61
CA MET A 9 25.27 -1.07 20.41
C MET A 9 25.04 -0.77 18.92
N LYS A 10 26.10 -0.80 18.11
CA LYS A 10 25.97 -0.61 16.65
C LYS A 10 25.15 -1.72 15.99
N GLY A 11 25.30 -2.98 16.41
CA GLY A 11 24.49 -4.09 15.90
C GLY A 11 23.00 -3.92 16.21
N GLN A 12 22.64 -3.57 17.44
CA GLN A 12 21.25 -3.34 17.84
C GLN A 12 20.59 -2.17 17.08
N LEU A 13 21.34 -1.08 16.88
CA LEU A 13 20.90 0.08 16.10
C LEU A 13 20.67 -0.22 14.60
N ILE A 14 21.28 -1.28 14.07
CA ILE A 14 21.09 -1.71 12.67
C ILE A 14 19.84 -2.59 12.58
N GLU A 15 19.67 -3.55 13.49
CA GLU A 15 18.50 -4.43 13.55
C GLU A 15 17.19 -3.63 13.73
N GLU A 16 17.15 -2.66 14.66
CA GLU A 16 15.97 -1.78 14.84
C GLU A 16 15.64 -0.95 13.59
N LYS A 17 16.67 -0.55 12.82
CA LYS A 17 16.48 0.18 11.55
C LYS A 17 15.97 -0.72 10.43
N GLU A 18 16.39 -1.98 10.38
CA GLU A 18 15.89 -2.94 9.39
C GLU A 18 14.43 -3.34 9.67
N GLU A 19 14.08 -3.54 10.94
CA GLU A 19 12.72 -3.88 11.36
C GLU A 19 11.74 -2.75 11.05
N THR A 20 12.11 -1.51 11.37
CA THR A 20 11.31 -0.31 11.06
C THR A 20 11.12 -0.09 9.54
N VAL A 21 12.10 -0.45 8.71
CA VAL A 21 11.99 -0.38 7.24
C VAL A 21 11.06 -1.47 6.69
N LYS A 22 11.14 -2.70 7.20
CA LYS A 22 10.24 -3.81 6.82
C LYS A 22 8.79 -3.49 7.18
N GLU A 23 8.55 -2.97 8.38
CA GLU A 23 7.21 -2.54 8.81
C GLU A 23 6.66 -1.38 7.98
N ALA A 24 7.51 -0.42 7.60
CA ALA A 24 7.11 0.69 6.73
C ALA A 24 6.72 0.20 5.32
N TYR A 25 7.47 -0.75 4.76
CA TYR A 25 7.13 -1.39 3.49
C TYR A 25 5.80 -2.14 3.57
N GLN A 26 5.62 -2.96 4.60
CA GLN A 26 4.39 -3.73 4.78
C GLN A 26 3.17 -2.82 4.93
N ARG A 27 3.29 -1.70 5.66
CA ARG A 27 2.24 -0.67 5.73
C ARG A 27 1.95 -0.04 4.37
N ALA A 28 2.97 0.25 3.57
CA ALA A 28 2.80 0.80 2.22
C ALA A 28 2.08 -0.20 1.28
N VAL A 29 2.43 -1.49 1.35
CA VAL A 29 1.76 -2.55 0.59
C VAL A 29 0.29 -2.67 0.98
N VAL A 30 -0.02 -2.68 2.28
CA VAL A 30 -1.40 -2.72 2.78
C VAL A 30 -2.18 -1.48 2.35
N ALA A 31 -1.56 -0.29 2.41
CA ALA A 31 -2.19 0.95 1.95
C ALA A 31 -2.51 0.91 0.44
N LYS A 32 -1.60 0.36 -0.37
CA LYS A 32 -1.82 0.20 -1.82
C LYS A 32 -2.97 -0.76 -2.09
N TYR A 33 -2.95 -1.92 -1.44
CA TYR A 33 -4.03 -2.90 -1.56
C TYR A 33 -5.39 -2.32 -1.19
N ASN A 34 -5.48 -1.58 -0.08
CA ASN A 34 -6.73 -0.93 0.33
C ASN A 34 -7.24 0.09 -0.70
N ALA A 35 -6.33 0.87 -1.30
CA ALA A 35 -6.69 1.81 -2.36
C ALA A 35 -7.14 1.09 -3.65
N GLU A 36 -6.54 -0.04 -4.00
CA GLU A 36 -6.99 -0.89 -5.12
C GLU A 36 -8.40 -1.43 -4.86
N VAL A 37 -8.66 -1.94 -3.65
CA VAL A 37 -9.98 -2.43 -3.25
C VAL A 37 -11.03 -1.32 -3.33
N GLU A 38 -10.73 -0.10 -2.90
CA GLU A 38 -11.65 1.06 -3.01
C GLU A 38 -12.05 1.31 -4.47
N VAL A 39 -11.06 1.35 -5.38
CA VAL A 39 -11.28 1.51 -6.83
C VAL A 39 -12.18 0.39 -7.36
N TYR A 40 -11.86 -0.88 -7.06
CA TYR A 40 -12.65 -2.02 -7.52
C TYR A 40 -14.09 -1.98 -7.00
N CYS A 41 -14.29 -1.61 -5.74
CA CYS A 41 -15.62 -1.48 -5.17
C CYS A 41 -16.46 -0.40 -5.86
N ILE A 42 -15.88 0.77 -6.15
CA ILE A 42 -16.60 1.86 -6.82
C ILE A 42 -16.88 1.50 -8.28
N ALA A 43 -15.91 0.92 -8.98
CA ALA A 43 -16.09 0.44 -10.35
C ALA A 43 -17.18 -0.63 -10.44
N GLY A 44 -17.21 -1.57 -9.48
CA GLY A 44 -18.25 -2.59 -9.38
C GLY A 44 -19.64 -2.00 -9.14
N LYS A 45 -19.75 -0.98 -8.28
CA LYS A 45 -21.02 -0.25 -8.06
C LYS A 45 -21.48 0.46 -9.32
N LEU A 46 -20.57 1.11 -10.05
CA LEU A 46 -20.89 1.79 -11.30
C LEU A 46 -21.39 0.80 -12.36
N LYS A 47 -20.72 -0.35 -12.50
CA LYS A 47 -21.15 -1.40 -13.41
C LYS A 47 -22.52 -1.96 -13.06
N LEU A 48 -22.76 -2.29 -11.79
CA LEU A 48 -24.09 -2.74 -11.33
C LEU A 48 -25.16 -1.66 -11.57
N PHE A 49 -24.81 -0.40 -11.40
CA PHE A 49 -25.71 0.71 -11.66
C PHE A 49 -26.09 0.77 -13.14
N GLU A 50 -25.13 0.63 -14.05
CA GLU A 50 -25.38 0.58 -15.50
C GLU A 50 -26.19 -0.66 -15.93
N GLU A 51 -26.02 -1.80 -15.25
CA GLU A 51 -26.79 -3.02 -15.51
C GLU A 51 -28.24 -2.95 -15.00
N LEU A 52 -28.46 -2.26 -13.87
CA LEU A 52 -29.77 -2.22 -13.20
C LEU A 52 -30.62 -1.00 -13.58
N PHE A 53 -30.02 0.10 -14.01
CA PHE A 53 -30.71 1.35 -14.32
C PHE A 53 -30.44 1.79 -15.77
N ASN A 54 -31.50 1.91 -16.57
CA ASN A 54 -31.42 2.46 -17.93
C ASN A 54 -31.31 4.00 -17.94
N ASP A 55 -30.72 4.50 -19.02
CA ASP A 55 -30.33 5.89 -19.26
C ASP A 55 -31.39 6.92 -18.85
N GLY A 56 -31.04 7.74 -17.85
CA GLY A 56 -31.74 8.98 -17.52
C GLY A 56 -32.34 9.04 -16.11
N VAL A 57 -32.71 7.92 -15.50
CA VAL A 57 -33.46 7.95 -14.23
C VAL A 57 -32.61 8.44 -13.05
N MET A 58 -31.28 8.31 -13.14
CA MET A 58 -30.36 8.66 -12.04
C MET A 58 -28.97 9.14 -12.52
N ASN A 59 -28.90 9.93 -13.59
CA ASN A 59 -27.62 10.42 -14.14
C ASN A 59 -26.75 11.15 -13.09
N HIS A 60 -27.35 11.88 -12.15
CA HIS A 60 -26.63 12.53 -11.06
C HIS A 60 -25.90 11.54 -10.13
N VAL A 61 -26.44 10.32 -9.94
CA VAL A 61 -25.81 9.25 -9.15
C VAL A 61 -24.66 8.65 -9.94
N LYS A 62 -24.86 8.43 -11.25
CA LYS A 62 -23.81 7.96 -12.17
C LYS A 62 -22.62 8.93 -12.17
N ASP A 63 -22.87 10.21 -12.42
CA ASP A 63 -21.84 11.26 -12.42
C ASP A 63 -21.08 11.34 -11.09
N LYS A 64 -21.78 11.11 -9.97
CA LYS A 64 -21.15 11.08 -8.65
C LYS A 64 -20.22 9.87 -8.50
N LEU A 65 -20.67 8.68 -8.91
CA LEU A 65 -19.86 7.46 -8.87
C LEU A 65 -18.64 7.56 -9.79
N GLU A 66 -18.77 8.17 -10.97
CA GLU A 66 -17.65 8.40 -11.89
C GLU A 66 -16.62 9.37 -11.30
N LYS A 67 -17.06 10.44 -10.64
CA LYS A 67 -16.17 11.38 -9.92
C LYS A 67 -15.48 10.71 -8.74
N GLU A 68 -16.21 9.92 -7.95
CA GLU A 68 -15.64 9.14 -6.85
C GLU A 68 -14.60 8.14 -7.37
N LEU A 69 -14.86 7.49 -8.51
CA LEU A 69 -13.93 6.57 -9.15
C LEU A 69 -12.65 7.28 -9.60
N ALA A 70 -12.77 8.45 -10.21
CA ALA A 70 -11.63 9.27 -10.62
C ALA A 70 -10.78 9.70 -9.40
N LEU A 71 -11.43 10.10 -8.30
CA LEU A 71 -10.75 10.44 -7.05
C LEU A 71 -10.05 9.22 -6.43
N ALA A 72 -10.68 8.04 -6.45
CA ALA A 72 -10.08 6.81 -5.94
C ALA A 72 -8.85 6.40 -6.77
N HIS A 73 -8.90 6.53 -8.09
CA HIS A 73 -7.74 6.31 -8.95
C HIS A 73 -6.60 7.29 -8.67
N ALA A 74 -6.92 8.57 -8.45
CA ALA A 74 -5.92 9.57 -8.07
C ALA A 74 -5.25 9.20 -6.72
N ARG A 75 -6.05 8.84 -5.71
CA ARG A 75 -5.53 8.36 -4.42
C ARG A 75 -4.64 7.12 -4.57
N LEU A 76 -5.05 6.15 -5.38
CA LEU A 76 -4.25 4.97 -5.67
C LEU A 76 -2.91 5.33 -6.32
N SER A 77 -2.91 6.29 -7.25
CA SER A 77 -1.68 6.75 -7.91
C SER A 77 -0.71 7.47 -6.96
N ASP A 78 -1.24 8.09 -5.90
CA ASP A 78 -0.44 8.75 -4.86
C ASP A 78 0.20 7.75 -3.87
N VAL A 79 -0.31 6.52 -3.77
CA VAL A 79 0.26 5.50 -2.88
C VAL A 79 1.57 4.96 -3.46
N LYS A 80 2.68 5.37 -2.85
CA LYS A 80 4.02 4.89 -3.20
C LYS A 80 4.39 3.68 -2.35
N VAL A 81 4.64 2.55 -3.02
CA VAL A 81 5.28 1.38 -2.39
C VAL A 81 6.77 1.44 -2.73
N PRO A 82 7.66 1.64 -1.73
CA PRO A 82 9.09 1.69 -1.98
C PRO A 82 9.61 0.33 -2.46
N ASN A 83 10.47 0.32 -3.47
CA ASN A 83 11.11 -0.92 -3.92
C ASN A 83 12.20 -1.32 -2.92
N LEU A 84 11.97 -2.39 -2.16
CA LEU A 84 12.93 -2.90 -1.19
C LEU A 84 13.89 -3.88 -1.86
N ASP A 85 15.18 -3.62 -1.72
CA ASP A 85 16.24 -4.54 -2.11
C ASP A 85 16.51 -5.51 -0.95
N TRP A 86 15.83 -6.66 -0.99
CA TRP A 86 15.89 -7.68 0.05
C TRP A 86 17.29 -8.30 0.23
N GLU A 87 18.12 -8.28 -0.81
CA GLU A 87 19.50 -8.79 -0.73
C GLU A 87 20.39 -7.87 0.10
N LYS A 88 20.13 -6.55 0.07
CA LYS A 88 20.87 -5.55 0.85
C LYS A 88 20.42 -5.42 2.31
N LEU A 89 19.20 -5.86 2.63
CA LEU A 89 18.66 -5.87 4.00
C LEU A 89 19.09 -7.10 4.82
N GLY A 90 20.03 -7.90 4.29
CA GLY A 90 20.42 -9.18 4.85
C GLY A 90 19.35 -10.23 4.56
N GLU A 91 19.76 -11.33 3.91
CA GLU A 91 18.89 -12.50 3.80
C GLU A 91 18.37 -12.85 5.20
N PRO A 92 17.08 -13.21 5.34
CA PRO A 92 16.67 -13.87 6.57
C PRO A 92 17.60 -15.06 6.76
N GLN A 93 18.29 -15.14 7.91
CA GLN A 93 19.02 -16.36 8.31
C GLN A 93 17.99 -17.47 8.52
N MET A 94 17.46 -18.00 7.43
CA MET A 94 16.74 -19.25 7.38
C MET A 94 17.84 -20.29 7.51
N TRP A 95 18.04 -20.74 8.75
CA TRP A 95 19.09 -21.66 9.20
C TRP A 95 19.45 -22.70 8.12
N ARG A 96 20.72 -22.73 7.71
CA ARG A 96 21.35 -23.91 7.09
C ARG A 96 22.19 -24.63 8.13
#